data_AF-A0A2S3HLX8-F1
#
_entry.id   AF-A0A2S3HLX8-F1
#
_cell.length_a   1.000
_cell.length_b   1.000
_cell.length_c   1.000
_cell.angle_alpha   90.00
_cell.angle_beta   90.00
_cell.angle_gamma   90.00
#
_symmetry.space_group_name_H-M   'P 1'
#
loop_
_entity.id
_entity.type
_entity.pdbx_description
1 polymer ?
#
loop_
_entity_poly.entity_id
_entity_poly.type
_entity_poly.pdbx_seq_one_letter_code
_entity_poly.pdbx_strand_id
1 'polypeptide(L)'
;MFGLDVQSYTLQEAFDLFCEGRCINGPQWQHALEYWEESLRRPGKVLFLRYEEMLREPASSLRKMAQFMGCAFSEEEEDGGLVDAVVEL
;
A
#
# COMPACT_ATOMS: atom_id res chain seq x y z
N MET A 1 -7.43 -24.92 -5.49
CA MET A 1 -6.38 -23.92 -5.78
C MET A 1 -6.20 -23.96 -7.28
N PHE A 2 -6.67 -22.93 -7.98
CA PHE A 2 -6.84 -22.94 -9.44
C PHE A 2 -5.54 -23.32 -10.15
N GLY A 3 -5.59 -24.39 -10.95
CA GLY A 3 -4.57 -24.70 -11.93
C GLY A 3 -4.59 -23.61 -12.99
N LEU A 4 -3.67 -22.66 -12.87
CA LEU A 4 -3.51 -21.62 -13.87
C LEU A 4 -2.53 -22.14 -14.92
N ASP A 5 -3.08 -22.49 -16.07
CA ASP A 5 -2.35 -22.34 -17.32
C ASP A 5 -1.98 -20.85 -17.41
N VAL A 6 -0.73 -20.51 -17.11
CA VAL A 6 -0.23 -19.13 -17.19
C VAL A 6 -0.11 -18.83 -18.68
N GLN A 7 -1.21 -18.34 -19.25
CA GLN A 7 -1.19 -17.71 -20.56
C GLN A 7 -0.14 -16.60 -20.52
N SER A 8 0.94 -16.76 -21.27
CA SER A 8 2.00 -15.78 -21.36
C SER A 8 1.53 -14.66 -22.28
N TYR A 9 1.28 -13.49 -21.71
CA TYR A 9 0.98 -12.28 -22.48
C TYR A 9 2.28 -11.55 -22.81
N THR A 10 2.34 -10.92 -23.98
CA THR A 10 3.29 -9.82 -24.18
C THR A 10 2.94 -8.65 -23.26
N LEU A 11 3.90 -7.74 -23.03
CA LEU A 11 3.63 -6.55 -22.23
C LEU A 11 2.48 -5.71 -22.80
N GLN A 12 2.38 -5.60 -24.12
CA GLN A 12 1.33 -4.84 -24.78
C GLN A 12 -0.05 -5.46 -24.54
N GLU A 13 -0.19 -6.77 -24.73
CA GLU A 13 -1.47 -7.46 -24.48
C GLU A 13 -1.88 -7.36 -23.01
N ALA A 14 -0.92 -7.50 -22.09
CA ALA A 14 -1.18 -7.35 -20.65
C ALA A 14 -1.59 -5.91 -20.30
N PHE A 15 -0.98 -4.90 -20.92
CA PHE A 15 -1.31 -3.49 -20.74
C PHE A 15 -2.72 -3.17 -21.26
N ASP A 16 -3.07 -3.66 -22.45
CA ASP A 16 -4.39 -3.46 -23.04
C ASP A 16 -5.48 -4.10 -22.14
N LEU A 17 -5.26 -5.34 -21.68
CA LEU A 17 -6.13 -6.01 -20.72
C LEU A 17 -6.25 -5.24 -19.39
N PHE A 18 -5.16 -4.68 -18.89
CA PHE A 18 -5.17 -3.85 -17.68
C PHE A 18 -5.99 -2.58 -17.86
N CYS A 19 -5.83 -1.88 -18.99
CA CYS A 19 -6.61 -0.69 -19.33
C CYS A 19 -8.11 -1.00 -19.50
N GLU A 20 -8.45 -2.17 -20.03
CA GLU A 20 -9.82 -2.69 -20.11
C GLU A 20 -10.36 -3.15 -18.74
N GLY A 21 -9.54 -3.16 -17.69
CA GLY A 21 -9.89 -3.65 -16.35
C GLY A 21 -9.95 -5.17 -16.24
N ARG A 22 -9.53 -5.90 -17.28
CA ARG A 22 -9.50 -7.38 -17.38
C ARG A 22 -8.19 -7.94 -16.85
N CYS A 23 -7.79 -7.50 -15.66
CA CYS A 23 -6.64 -8.00 -14.93
C CYS A 23 -7.06 -8.67 -13.62
N ILE A 24 -6.14 -9.41 -13.00
CA ILE A 24 -6.38 -10.00 -11.68
C ILE A 24 -6.73 -8.87 -10.70
N ASN A 25 -7.86 -9.00 -10.01
CA ASN A 25 -8.42 -8.00 -9.08
C ASN A 25 -8.73 -6.63 -9.72
N GLY A 26 -8.86 -6.55 -11.04
CA GLY A 26 -9.23 -5.33 -11.77
C GLY A 26 -10.73 -5.00 -11.72
N PRO A 27 -11.12 -3.77 -12.12
CA PRO A 27 -10.26 -2.69 -12.59
C PRO A 27 -9.44 -2.02 -11.48
N GLN A 28 -8.13 -1.85 -11.70
CA GLN A 28 -7.20 -1.36 -10.66
C GLN A 28 -7.58 0.03 -10.12
N TRP A 29 -8.07 0.92 -10.98
CA TRP A 29 -8.46 2.28 -10.58
C TRP A 29 -9.64 2.26 -9.62
N GLN A 30 -10.62 1.37 -9.85
CA GLN A 30 -11.79 1.24 -8.99
C GLN A 30 -11.38 0.64 -7.65
N HIS A 31 -10.53 -0.39 -7.67
CA HIS A 31 -9.98 -0.97 -6.46
C HIS A 31 -9.25 0.07 -5.59
N ALA A 32 -8.40 0.91 -6.19
CA ALA A 32 -7.73 1.98 -5.45
C ALA A 32 -8.72 3.04 -4.91
N LEU A 33 -9.71 3.42 -5.72
CA LEU A 33 -10.73 4.41 -5.36
C LEU A 33 -11.56 3.95 -4.16
N GLU A 34 -12.04 2.71 -4.16
CA GLU A 34 -12.87 2.15 -3.08
C GLU A 34 -12.15 2.19 -1.73
N TYR A 35 -10.86 1.85 -1.68
CA TYR A 35 -10.08 1.92 -0.44
C TYR A 35 -9.75 3.36 -0.03
N TRP A 36 -9.53 4.26 -0.99
CA TRP A 36 -9.35 5.67 -0.68
C TRP A 36 -10.62 6.26 -0.06
N GLU A 37 -11.78 6.03 -0.66
CA GLU A 37 -13.09 6.47 -0.12
C GLU A 37 -13.35 5.86 1.27
N GLU A 38 -13.04 4.58 1.47
CA GLU A 38 -13.22 3.94 2.78
C GLU A 38 -12.29 4.53 3.84
N SER A 39 -11.06 4.90 3.49
CA SER A 39 -10.14 5.58 4.40
C SER A 39 -10.67 6.94 4.87
N LEU A 40 -11.41 7.65 4.01
CA LEU A 40 -12.07 8.90 4.38
C LEU A 40 -13.31 8.66 5.24
N ARG A 41 -14.09 7.60 4.94
CA ARG A 41 -15.30 7.25 5.67
C ARG A 41 -15.01 6.69 7.06
N ARG A 42 -13.92 5.92 7.20
CA ARG A 42 -13.54 5.22 8.43
C ARG A 42 -12.03 5.33 8.70
N PRO A 43 -11.51 6.53 9.03
CA PRO A 43 -10.07 6.78 9.16
C PRO A 43 -9.39 6.01 10.31
N GLY A 44 -10.15 5.48 11.28
CA GLY A 44 -9.63 4.59 12.34
C GLY A 44 -9.75 3.10 12.02
N LYS A 45 -10.18 2.74 10.81
CA LYS A 45 -10.36 1.34 10.35
C LYS A 45 -9.64 1.06 9.04
N VAL A 46 -9.45 2.06 8.19
CA VAL A 46 -8.70 1.94 6.95
C VAL A 46 -7.67 3.06 6.85
N LEU A 47 -6.40 2.66 6.69
CA LEU A 47 -5.29 3.55 6.37
C LEU A 47 -4.96 3.40 4.89
N PHE A 48 -5.01 4.50 4.14
CA PHE A 48 -4.59 4.54 2.74
C PHE A 48 -3.17 5.12 2.65
N LEU A 49 -2.29 4.38 1.97
CA LEU A 49 -0.89 4.75 1.74
C LEU A 49 -0.58 4.67 0.24
N ARG A 50 0.33 5.53 -0.22
CA ARG A 50 0.84 5.52 -1.59
C ARG A 50 2.28 5.08 -1.59
N TYR A 51 2.61 4.20 -2.52
CA TYR A 51 3.94 3.59 -2.60
C TYR A 51 5.05 4.63 -2.80
N GLU A 52 4.80 5.63 -3.65
CA GLU A 52 5.77 6.70 -3.95
C GLU A 52 6.05 7.60 -2.74
N GLU A 53 5.06 7.81 -1.87
CA GLU A 53 5.25 8.55 -0.61
C GLU A 53 6.05 7.72 0.40
N MET A 54 5.79 6.42 0.47
CA MET A 54 6.57 5.51 1.31
C MET A 54 8.04 5.43 0.89
N LEU A 55 8.33 5.48 -0.41
CA LEU A 55 9.71 5.54 -0.90
C LEU A 55 10.37 6.88 -0.61
N ARG A 56 9.63 7.99 -0.72
CA ARG A 56 10.19 9.34 -0.51
C ARG A 56 10.42 9.63 0.97
N GLU A 57 9.49 9.23 1.83
CA GLU A 57 9.47 9.52 3.26
C GLU A 57 9.12 8.27 4.09
N PRO A 58 10.01 7.26 4.11
CA PRO A 58 9.73 5.97 4.76
C PRO A 58 9.49 6.11 6.27
N ALA A 59 10.32 6.90 6.96
CA ALA A 59 10.19 7.11 8.40
C ALA A 59 8.87 7.84 8.77
N SER A 60 8.42 8.79 7.95
CA SER A 60 7.13 9.49 8.13
C SER A 60 5.96 8.52 7.95
N SER A 61 6.02 7.70 6.88
CA SER A 61 5.03 6.67 6.59
C SER A 61 4.95 5.61 7.69
N LEU A 62 6.11 5.21 8.24
CA LEU A 62 6.19 4.26 9.34
C LEU A 62 5.55 4.81 10.62
N ARG A 63 5.83 6.06 11.00
CA ARG A 63 5.17 6.72 12.14
C ARG A 63 3.65 6.75 11.96
N LYS A 64 3.17 7.08 10.76
CA LYS A 64 1.73 7.08 10.44
C LYS A 64 1.11 5.69 10.59
N MET A 65 1.80 4.64 10.14
CA MET A 65 1.38 3.24 10.31
C MET A 65 1.32 2.85 11.80
N ALA A 66 2.36 3.14 12.55
CA ALA A 66 2.45 2.84 13.99
C ALA A 66 1.34 3.54 14.79
N GLN A 67 1.08 4.82 14.51
CA GLN A 67 -0.02 5.57 15.10
C GLN A 67 -1.38 4.93 14.77
N PHE A 68 -1.61 4.56 13.51
CA PHE A 68 -2.86 3.93 13.09
C PHE A 68 -3.08 2.56 13.76
N MET A 69 -2.01 1.79 14.00
CA MET A 69 -2.06 0.50 14.70
C MET A 69 -2.22 0.63 16.22
N GLY A 70 -2.16 1.85 16.78
CA GLY A 70 -2.21 2.09 18.22
C GLY A 70 -0.90 1.77 18.95
N CYS A 71 0.22 1.72 18.22
CA CYS A 71 1.56 1.46 18.74
C CYS A 71 2.53 2.58 18.33
N ALA A 72 2.10 3.84 18.49
CA ALA A 72 2.94 5.00 18.20
C ALA A 72 4.24 4.95 19.00
N PHE A 73 5.35 5.33 18.35
CA PHE A 73 6.67 5.38 18.99
C PHE A 73 6.68 6.38 20.16
N SER A 74 7.39 6.03 21.23
CA SER A 74 7.68 6.97 22.32
C SER A 74 8.83 7.91 21.95
N GLU A 75 9.00 9.00 22.70
CA GLU A 75 10.13 9.93 22.50
C GLU A 75 11.47 9.20 22.66
N GLU A 76 11.58 8.29 23.65
CA GLU A 76 12.79 7.50 23.87
C GLU A 76 13.11 6.55 22.71
N GLU A 77 12.09 5.97 22.07
CA GLU A 77 12.26 5.13 20.89
C GLU A 77 12.70 5.94 19.67
N GLU A 78 12.14 7.13 19.49
CA GLU A 78 12.53 8.05 18.42
C GLU A 78 13.96 8.57 18.62
N ASP A 79 14.31 9.04 19.82
CA ASP A 79 15.65 9.49 20.17
C ASP A 79 16.68 8.35 20.10
N GLY A 80 16.24 7.12 20.37
CA GLY A 80 17.03 5.90 20.22
C GLY A 80 17.24 5.44 18.77
N GLY A 81 16.65 6.13 17.78
CA GLY A 81 16.78 5.81 16.36
C GLY A 81 16.02 4.55 15.93
N LEU A 82 15.03 4.10 16.70
CA LEU A 82 14.28 2.87 16.41
C LEU A 82 13.52 2.97 15.08
N VAL A 83 12.98 4.16 14.76
CA VAL A 83 12.26 4.40 13.51
C VAL A 83 13.15 4.11 12.30
N ASP A 84 14.38 4.62 12.31
CA ASP A 84 15.34 4.41 11.22
C ASP A 84 15.80 2.95 11.17
N ALA A 85 16.01 2.32 12.33
CA ALA A 85 16.37 0.90 12.40
C ALA A 85 15.30 -0.01 11.78
N VAL A 86 14.01 0.31 11.93
CA VAL A 86 12.91 -0.45 11.31
C VAL A 86 12.79 -0.18 9.81
N VAL A 87 13.08 1.05 9.36
CA VAL A 87 13.08 1.39 7.93
C VAL A 87 14.15 0.62 7.16
N GLU A 88 15.30 0.32 7.80
CA GLU A 88 16.43 -0.39 7.20
C GLU A 88 16.35 -1.94 7.28
N LEU A 89 15.26 -2.51 7.83
CA LEU A 89 15.03 -3.97 7.89
C LEU A 89 14.68 -4.58 6.53
#